data_AF-A0A842NA07-F1
#
_entry.id   AF-A0A842NA07-F1
#
_cell.length_a   1.000
_cell.length_b   1.000
_cell.length_c   1.000
_cell.angle_alpha   90.00
_cell.angle_beta   90.00
_cell.angle_gamma   90.00
#
_symmetry.space_group_name_H-M   'P 1'
#
loop_
_entity.id
_entity.type
_entity.pdbx_description
1 polymer ?
#
loop_
_entity_poly.entity_id
_entity_poly.type
_entity_poly.pdbx_seq_one_letter_code
_entity_poly.pdbx_strand_id
1 'polypeptide(L)'
;MGAISVASCSRCKSEAIIHQRYSGVHLCHRHLQDSIRKRVSKALRRQLNLPKNARKDDGTPRVILVCISGGKDSAVLLDMLIRIIGERRDIKLVAGTVDEGIDGYRGPSMDKARELAESHGIQIETISYPELDFVTMDKVVNLMP
;
A
#
# COMPACT_ATOMS: atom_id res chain seq x y z
N MET A 1 2.14 31.84 30.83
CA MET A 1 2.60 31.01 29.69
C MET A 1 2.03 29.61 29.88
N GLY A 2 0.93 29.29 29.20
CA GLY A 2 0.36 27.94 29.26
C GLY A 2 1.22 27.02 28.40
N ALA A 3 1.94 26.09 29.03
CA ALA A 3 2.65 25.05 28.30
C ALA A 3 1.64 24.20 27.52
N ILE A 4 1.91 23.93 26.25
CA ILE A 4 1.14 22.95 25.48
C ILE A 4 1.34 21.60 26.17
N SER A 5 0.30 21.08 26.83
CA SER A 5 0.36 19.77 27.48
C SER A 5 0.13 18.67 26.45
N VAL A 6 1.14 17.83 26.20
CA VAL A 6 1.01 16.65 25.34
C VAL A 6 0.52 15.48 26.19
N ALA A 7 -0.54 14.82 25.73
CA ALA A 7 -1.07 13.64 26.41
C ALA A 7 -0.09 12.46 26.32
N SER A 8 -0.04 11.62 27.35
CA SER A 8 0.72 10.37 27.32
C SER A 8 0.02 9.31 26.47
N CYS A 9 0.78 8.40 25.88
CA CYS A 9 0.23 7.25 25.18
C CYS A 9 -0.55 6.35 26.14
N SER A 10 -1.73 5.88 25.72
CA SER A 10 -2.57 4.96 26.49
C SER A 10 -1.96 3.55 26.68
N ARG A 11 -0.78 3.28 26.12
CA ARG A 11 -0.11 1.96 26.16
C ARG A 11 1.34 2.00 26.68
N CYS A 12 1.93 3.19 26.84
CA CYS A 12 3.24 3.36 27.47
C CYS A 12 3.41 4.78 27.99
N LYS A 13 4.56 5.08 28.58
CA LYS A 13 4.89 6.39 29.13
C LYS A 13 5.35 7.44 28.10
N SER A 14 5.42 7.07 26.82
CA SER A 14 5.83 7.99 25.75
C SER A 14 4.75 9.00 25.42
N GLU A 15 5.14 10.16 24.88
CA GLU A 15 4.21 11.18 24.40
C GLU A 15 3.35 10.66 23.24
N ALA A 16 2.08 11.04 23.24
CA ALA A 16 1.16 10.70 22.17
C ALA A 16 1.30 11.68 21.00
N ILE A 17 1.35 11.13 19.79
CA ILE A 17 1.37 11.92 18.55
C ILE A 17 -0.02 12.02 17.92
N ILE A 18 -0.96 11.19 18.37
CA ILE A 18 -2.33 11.18 17.86
C ILE A 18 -3.33 10.81 18.95
N HIS A 19 -4.49 11.46 18.93
CA HIS A 19 -5.68 11.04 19.65
C HIS A 19 -6.67 10.41 18.65
N GLN A 20 -6.92 9.12 18.78
CA GLN A 20 -7.87 8.39 17.93
C GLN A 20 -9.29 8.58 18.46
N ARG A 21 -9.99 9.62 17.97
CA ARG A 21 -11.32 10.02 18.49
C ARG A 21 -12.35 8.90 18.55
N TYR A 22 -12.41 8.02 17.55
CA TYR A 22 -13.39 6.93 17.50
C TYR A 22 -13.17 5.82 18.56
N SER A 23 -11.98 5.77 19.17
CA SER A 23 -11.64 4.79 20.21
C SER A 23 -11.21 5.43 21.54
N GLY A 24 -11.09 6.76 21.59
CA GLY A 24 -10.69 7.52 22.77
C GLY A 24 -9.24 7.31 23.21
N VAL A 25 -8.39 6.66 22.40
CA VAL A 25 -7.01 6.32 22.80
C VAL A 25 -5.98 7.31 22.26
N HIS A 26 -4.96 7.57 23.06
CA HIS A 26 -3.78 8.36 22.71
C HIS A 26 -2.63 7.41 22.34
N LEU A 27 -2.00 7.59 21.18
CA LEU A 27 -0.93 6.69 20.71
C LEU A 27 0.35 7.44 20.41
N CYS A 28 1.48 6.93 20.90
CA CYS A 28 2.80 7.30 20.41
C CYS A 28 3.06 6.67 19.03
N HIS A 29 4.14 7.07 18.36
CA HIS A 29 4.47 6.59 17.00
C HIS A 29 4.49 5.06 16.90
N ARG A 30 5.12 4.36 17.86
CA ARG A 30 5.25 2.90 17.87
C ARG A 30 3.88 2.22 17.99
N HIS A 31 3.07 2.67 18.94
CA HIS A 31 1.76 2.06 19.17
C HIS A 31 0.72 2.45 18.12
N LEU A 32 0.91 3.57 17.41
CA LEU A 32 0.15 3.89 16.21
C LEU A 32 0.48 2.91 15.07
N GLN A 33 1.77 2.68 14.79
CA GLN A 33 2.22 1.70 13.80
C GLN A 33 1.67 0.30 14.10
N ASP A 34 1.75 -0.16 15.36
CA ASP A 34 1.17 -1.44 15.78
C ASP A 34 -0.35 -1.49 15.59
N SER A 35 -1.04 -0.39 15.88
CA SER A 35 -2.49 -0.27 15.75
C SER A 35 -2.93 -0.35 14.28
N ILE A 36 -2.16 0.25 13.37
CA ILE A 36 -2.36 0.17 11.93
C ILE A 36 -2.05 -1.25 11.43
N ARG A 37 -0.86 -1.78 11.73
CA ARG A 37 -0.45 -3.14 11.34
C ARG A 37 -1.46 -4.20 11.76
N LYS A 38 -1.96 -4.15 13.01
CA LYS A 38 -2.97 -5.09 13.51
C LYS A 38 -4.27 -5.02 12.72
N ARG A 39 -4.71 -3.81 12.35
CA ARG A 39 -5.93 -3.62 11.54
C ARG A 39 -5.77 -4.12 10.12
N VAL A 40 -4.66 -3.79 9.46
CA VAL A 40 -4.35 -4.30 8.12
C VAL A 40 -4.28 -5.82 8.15
N SER A 41 -3.55 -6.40 9.11
CA SER A 41 -3.44 -7.85 9.27
C SER A 41 -4.79 -8.53 9.51
N LYS A 42 -5.73 -7.87 10.20
CA LYS A 42 -7.10 -8.38 10.40
C LYS A 42 -7.93 -8.28 9.12
N ALA A 43 -7.80 -7.19 8.37
CA ALA A 43 -8.46 -7.02 7.08
C ALA A 43 -7.96 -8.05 6.06
N LEU A 44 -6.64 -8.24 5.95
CA LEU A 44 -6.03 -9.22 5.04
C LEU A 44 -6.52 -10.64 5.32
N ARG A 45 -6.59 -11.07 6.59
CA ARG A 45 -7.12 -12.40 6.95
C ARG A 45 -8.59 -12.59 6.60
N ARG A 46 -9.37 -11.50 6.48
CA ARG A 46 -10.79 -11.56 6.11
C ARG A 46 -10.99 -11.54 4.59
N GLN A 47 -10.15 -10.80 3.87
CA GLN A 47 -10.30 -10.56 2.44
C GLN A 47 -9.50 -11.53 1.58
N LEU A 48 -8.34 -11.99 2.07
CA LEU A 48 -7.47 -12.91 1.35
C LEU A 48 -7.62 -14.32 1.92
N ASN A 49 -8.08 -15.25 1.09
CA ASN A 49 -8.06 -16.67 1.41
C ASN A 49 -6.68 -17.25 1.09
N LEU A 50 -5.72 -17.05 2.01
CA LEU A 50 -4.37 -17.60 1.88
C LEU A 50 -4.24 -18.90 2.68
N PRO A 51 -4.18 -20.07 2.03
CA PRO A 51 -3.96 -21.33 2.73
C PRO A 51 -2.60 -21.36 3.44
N LYS A 52 -2.39 -22.34 4.32
CA LYS A 52 -1.10 -22.53 5.02
C LYS A 52 0.06 -22.71 4.03
N ASN A 53 -0.19 -23.41 2.93
CA ASN A 53 0.70 -23.51 1.78
C ASN A 53 -0.05 -23.00 0.55
N ALA A 54 0.38 -21.85 0.04
CA ALA A 54 -0.20 -21.17 -1.12
C ALA A 54 0.52 -21.53 -2.43
N ARG A 55 1.49 -22.45 -2.43
CA ARG A 55 2.15 -22.91 -3.66
C ARG A 55 1.12 -23.46 -4.65
N LYS A 56 1.42 -23.28 -5.93
CA LYS A 56 0.70 -23.91 -7.03
C LYS A 56 1.10 -25.39 -7.13
N ASP A 57 0.38 -26.15 -7.96
CA ASP A 57 0.61 -27.59 -8.15
C ASP A 57 2.02 -27.90 -8.70
N ASP A 58 2.61 -26.97 -9.45
CA ASP A 58 3.99 -27.03 -9.96
C ASP A 58 5.06 -26.68 -8.91
N GLY A 59 4.67 -26.40 -7.66
CA GLY A 59 5.57 -26.03 -6.57
C GLY A 59 5.99 -24.55 -6.55
N THR A 60 5.60 -23.76 -7.55
CA THR A 60 5.91 -22.32 -7.60
C THR A 60 5.08 -21.53 -6.59
N PRO A 61 5.58 -20.39 -6.07
CA PRO A 61 4.81 -19.55 -5.16
C PRO A 61 3.60 -18.92 -5.87
N ARG A 62 2.52 -18.68 -5.12
CA ARG A 62 1.39 -17.91 -5.64
C ARG A 62 1.78 -16.44 -5.75
N VAL A 63 1.50 -15.85 -6.90
CA VAL A 63 1.76 -14.43 -7.14
C VAL A 63 0.58 -13.61 -6.66
N ILE A 64 0.86 -12.54 -5.92
CA ILE A 64 -0.11 -11.50 -5.58
C ILE A 64 0.36 -10.22 -6.24
N LEU A 65 -0.43 -9.74 -7.20
CA LEU A 65 -0.23 -8.44 -7.85
C LEU A 65 -0.80 -7.35 -6.94
N VAL A 66 0.03 -6.37 -6.60
CA VAL A 66 -0.34 -5.21 -5.78
C VAL A 66 -0.36 -3.99 -6.68
N CYS A 67 -1.57 -3.55 -7.04
CA CYS A 67 -1.73 -2.36 -7.87
C CYS A 67 -1.38 -1.10 -7.07
N ILE A 68 -0.36 -0.37 -7.50
CA ILE A 68 0.09 0.88 -6.90
C ILE A 68 -0.04 2.03 -7.90
N SER A 69 -0.31 3.22 -7.37
CA SER A 69 -0.54 4.44 -8.17
C SER A 69 0.51 5.52 -7.93
N GLY A 70 1.44 5.29 -7.00
CA GLY A 70 2.36 6.32 -6.49
C GLY A 70 1.78 7.19 -5.36
N GLY A 71 0.48 7.06 -5.09
CA GLY A 71 -0.17 7.74 -3.98
C GLY A 71 0.16 7.13 -2.61
N LYS A 72 -0.06 7.92 -1.55
CA LYS A 72 0.20 7.49 -0.16
C LYS A 72 -0.52 6.18 0.24
N ASP A 73 -1.76 5.98 -0.22
CA ASP A 73 -2.58 4.86 0.25
C ASP A 73 -2.09 3.54 -0.35
N SER A 74 -1.79 3.55 -1.64
CA SER A 74 -1.22 2.40 -2.34
C SER A 74 0.23 2.12 -1.93
N ALA A 75 1.00 3.17 -1.63
CA ALA A 75 2.34 3.03 -1.05
C ALA A 75 2.31 2.35 0.32
N VAL A 76 1.44 2.79 1.23
CA VAL A 76 1.26 2.16 2.55
C VAL A 76 0.74 0.73 2.42
N LEU A 77 -0.16 0.46 1.46
CA LEU A 77 -0.65 -0.89 1.20
C LEU A 77 0.51 -1.82 0.81
N LEU A 78 1.37 -1.40 -0.12
CA LEU A 78 2.54 -2.18 -0.54
C LEU A 78 3.48 -2.45 0.64
N ASP A 79 3.91 -1.42 1.38
CA ASP A 79 4.78 -1.57 2.55
C ASP A 79 4.18 -2.52 3.60
N MET A 80 2.88 -2.40 3.88
CA MET A 80 2.20 -3.29 4.84
C MET A 80 2.10 -4.73 4.35
N LEU A 81 1.83 -4.96 3.05
CA LEU A 81 1.81 -6.32 2.49
C LEU A 81 3.18 -6.98 2.57
N ILE A 82 4.25 -6.24 2.22
CA ILE A 82 5.63 -6.71 2.34
C ILE A 82 5.93 -7.11 3.78
N ARG A 83 5.61 -6.25 4.76
CA ARG A 83 5.88 -6.51 6.19
C ARG A 83 5.03 -7.63 6.79
N ILE A 84 3.82 -7.89 6.28
CA ILE A 84 2.88 -8.85 6.88
C ILE A 84 3.00 -10.23 6.22
N ILE A 85 3.16 -10.28 4.90
CA ILE A 85 3.18 -11.54 4.13
C ILE A 85 4.39 -11.69 3.20
N GLY A 86 5.26 -10.69 3.06
CA GLY A 86 6.41 -10.74 2.16
C GLY A 86 7.48 -11.78 2.53
N GLU A 87 7.60 -12.16 3.80
CA GLU A 87 8.53 -13.21 4.25
C GLU A 87 8.06 -14.64 3.92
N ARG A 88 6.84 -14.79 3.42
CA ARG A 88 6.27 -16.09 3.09
C ARG A 88 6.88 -16.67 1.81
N ARG A 89 7.60 -17.79 1.93
CA ARG A 89 8.26 -18.48 0.79
C ARG A 89 7.29 -19.06 -0.25
N ASP A 90 6.01 -19.18 0.08
CA ASP A 90 4.94 -19.68 -0.80
C ASP A 90 4.16 -18.56 -1.50
N ILE A 91 4.54 -17.29 -1.28
CA ILE A 91 3.95 -16.11 -1.91
C ILE A 91 5.05 -15.29 -2.60
N LYS A 92 4.75 -14.80 -3.80
CA LYS A 92 5.57 -13.78 -4.49
C LYS A 92 4.73 -12.51 -4.62
N LEU A 93 5.22 -11.40 -4.08
CA LEU A 93 4.60 -10.09 -4.30
C LEU A 93 5.18 -9.47 -5.58
N VAL A 94 4.32 -8.91 -6.41
CA VAL A 94 4.67 -8.13 -7.60
C VAL A 94 3.87 -6.84 -7.54
N ALA A 95 4.51 -5.70 -7.73
CA ALA A 95 3.83 -4.41 -7.87
C ALA A 95 3.32 -4.24 -9.31
N GLY A 96 2.18 -3.59 -9.48
CA GLY A 96 1.61 -3.30 -10.79
C GLY A 96 1.17 -1.85 -10.89
N THR A 97 1.41 -1.21 -12.02
CA THR A 97 0.95 0.16 -12.30
C THR A 97 0.28 0.22 -13.67
N VAL A 98 -0.71 1.10 -13.81
CA VAL A 98 -1.36 1.37 -15.09
C VAL A 98 -1.08 2.81 -15.51
N ASP A 99 -0.59 2.99 -16.73
CA ASP A 99 -0.42 4.29 -17.37
C ASP A 99 -1.63 4.59 -18.25
N GLU A 100 -2.49 5.51 -17.80
CA GLU A 100 -3.68 5.92 -18.55
C GLU A 100 -3.38 6.97 -19.64
N GLY A 101 -2.12 7.42 -19.77
CA GLY A 101 -1.73 8.44 -20.74
C GLY A 101 -2.30 9.82 -20.42
N ILE A 102 -2.10 10.28 -19.18
CA ILE A 102 -2.43 11.64 -18.73
C ILE A 102 -1.14 12.46 -18.70
N ASP A 103 -0.98 13.37 -19.65
CA ASP A 103 0.23 14.16 -19.80
C ASP A 103 0.49 15.06 -18.57
N GLY A 104 1.76 15.20 -18.19
CA GLY A 104 2.22 16.03 -17.07
C GLY A 104 1.86 15.57 -15.64
N TYR A 105 0.85 14.71 -15.44
CA TYR A 105 0.41 14.26 -14.10
C TYR A 105 0.89 12.85 -13.74
N ARG A 106 0.86 11.93 -14.71
CA ARG A 106 1.07 10.50 -14.42
C ARG A 106 2.53 10.14 -14.20
N GLY A 107 3.45 10.77 -14.94
CA GLY A 107 4.89 10.52 -14.87
C GLY A 107 5.46 10.54 -13.43
N PRO A 108 5.36 11.66 -12.69
CA PRO A 108 5.94 11.76 -11.35
C PRO A 108 5.38 10.71 -10.36
N SER A 109 4.09 10.38 -10.45
CA SER A 109 3.48 9.41 -9.55
C SER A 109 3.95 7.98 -9.87
N MET A 110 4.08 7.64 -11.15
CA MET A 110 4.60 6.35 -11.60
C MET A 110 6.06 6.15 -11.20
N ASP A 111 6.86 7.21 -11.27
CA ASP A 111 8.25 7.16 -10.81
C ASP A 111 8.34 6.89 -9.30
N LYS A 112 7.47 7.53 -8.50
CA LYS A 112 7.40 7.22 -7.05
C LYS A 112 6.94 5.80 -6.77
N ALA A 113 6.03 5.26 -7.57
CA ALA A 113 5.60 3.87 -7.47
C ALA A 113 6.76 2.90 -7.76
N ARG A 114 7.53 3.18 -8.82
CA ARG A 114 8.72 2.41 -9.21
C ARG A 114 9.82 2.48 -8.15
N GLU A 115 10.19 3.69 -7.72
CA GLU A 115 11.18 3.90 -6.66
C GLU A 115 10.81 3.15 -5.38
N LEU A 116 9.53 3.18 -4.98
CA LEU A 116 9.07 2.46 -3.79
C LEU A 116 9.22 0.94 -3.95
N ALA A 117 8.77 0.38 -5.07
CA ALA A 117 8.87 -1.05 -5.31
C ALA A 117 10.34 -1.51 -5.34
N GLU A 118 11.20 -0.77 -6.04
CA GLU A 118 12.64 -1.03 -6.11
C GLU A 118 13.31 -0.94 -4.74
N SER A 119 12.94 0.05 -3.91
CA SER A 119 13.49 0.21 -2.55
C SER A 119 13.21 -0.99 -1.64
N HIS A 120 12.16 -1.76 -1.95
CA HIS A 120 11.80 -2.99 -1.26
C HIS A 120 12.24 -4.27 -2.01
N GLY A 121 12.93 -4.16 -3.14
CA GLY A 121 13.32 -5.30 -3.97
C GLY A 121 12.12 -6.03 -4.60
N ILE A 122 11.00 -5.32 -4.79
CA ILE A 122 9.78 -5.87 -5.40
C ILE A 122 9.79 -5.58 -6.89
N GLN A 123 9.60 -6.64 -7.70
CA GLN A 123 9.36 -6.52 -9.14
C GLN A 123 8.13 -5.66 -9.40
N ILE A 124 8.23 -4.69 -10.31
CA ILE A 124 7.13 -3.85 -10.74
C ILE A 124 6.85 -4.05 -12.23
N GLU A 125 5.58 -4.28 -12.55
CA GLU A 125 5.07 -4.39 -13.92
C GLU A 125 4.25 -3.14 -14.27
N THR A 126 4.40 -2.64 -15.48
CA THR A 126 3.63 -1.49 -15.98
C THR A 126 2.92 -1.88 -17.26
N ILE A 127 1.65 -1.49 -17.36
CA ILE A 127 0.88 -1.60 -18.59
C ILE A 127 0.28 -0.24 -18.93
N SER A 128 0.18 0.08 -20.23
CA SER A 128 -0.45 1.32 -20.69
C SER A 128 -1.83 1.07 -21.29
N TYR A 129 -2.68 2.10 -21.32
CA TYR A 129 -3.99 2.05 -21.98
C TYR A 129 -3.90 1.64 -23.47
N PRO A 130 -2.96 2.19 -24.28
CA PRO A 130 -2.78 1.74 -25.66
C PRO A 130 -2.43 0.26 -25.81
N GLU A 131 -1.70 -0.35 -24.86
CA GLU A 131 -1.42 -1.80 -24.85
C GLU A 131 -2.66 -2.65 -24.55
N LEU A 132 -3.70 -2.03 -24.00
CA LEU A 132 -4.99 -2.64 -23.67
C LEU A 132 -6.09 -2.28 -24.68
N ASP A 133 -5.71 -1.75 -25.85
CA ASP A 133 -6.63 -1.25 -26.89
C ASP A 133 -7.56 -0.11 -26.41
N PHE A 134 -7.18 0.61 -25.34
CA PHE A 134 -7.87 1.81 -24.87
C PHE A 134 -7.25 3.09 -25.46
N VAL A 135 -8.08 4.11 -25.63
CA VAL A 135 -7.59 5.48 -25.88
C VAL A 135 -7.05 6.09 -24.60
N THR A 136 -6.01 6.91 -24.70
CA THR A 136 -5.45 7.70 -23.60
C THR A 136 -6.51 8.57 -22.94
N MET A 137 -6.41 8.80 -21.63
CA MET A 137 -7.36 9.62 -20.88
C MET A 137 -7.43 11.06 -21.39
N ASP A 138 -6.32 11.64 -21.85
CA ASP A 138 -6.34 12.98 -22.46
C ASP A 138 -7.25 13.03 -23.70
N LYS A 139 -7.27 11.95 -24.49
CA LYS A 139 -8.16 11.81 -25.66
C LYS A 139 -9.62 11.63 -25.23
N VAL A 140 -9.87 10.89 -24.14
CA VAL A 140 -11.22 10.76 -23.58
C VAL A 140 -11.77 12.13 -23.17
N VAL A 141 -10.99 12.92 -22.41
CA VAL A 141 -11.39 14.25 -21.96
C VAL A 141 -11.70 15.17 -23.14
N ASN A 142 -10.88 15.13 -24.20
CA ASN A 142 -11.12 15.92 -25.42
C ASN A 142 -12.39 15.50 -26.19
N LEU A 143 -12.90 14.29 -25.98
CA LEU A 143 -14.12 13.77 -26.60
C LEU A 143 -15.36 13.97 -25.71
N MET A 144 -15.20 14.44 -24.47
CA MET A 144 -16.33 14.73 -23.59
C MET A 144 -17.03 16.02 -24.05
N PRO A 145 -18.38 16.01 -24.14
CA PRO A 145 -19.17 17.16 -24.55
C PRO A 145 -19.17 18.30 -23.51
#